data_AF-A0A2V6L133-F1
#
_entry.id   AF-A0A2V6L133-F1
#
_cell.length_a   1.000
_cell.length_b   1.000
_cell.length_c   1.000
_cell.angle_alpha   90.00
_cell.angle_beta   90.00
_cell.angle_gamma   90.00
#
_symmetry.space_group_name_H-M   'P 1'
#
loop_
_entity.id
_entity.type
_entity.pdbx_description
1 polymer ?
#
loop_
_entity_poly.entity_id
_entity_poly.type
_entity_poly.pdbx_seq_one_letter_code
_entity_poly.pdbx_strand_id
1 'polypeptide(L)'
;MVVREFFEQFFASKLARRALLALLIVALFLGGIQLRRWIGESTRHVRYQHDIVNAFYWGSETMKEGRRLSPDQATANSFTGFWRGYLALYDRVKHKAYNKDYGLDYPPLRLLVMAIWAREVRNQFPGVDDENPKLVNPLLKINVLCELLSAIAIFFLVRSCLRRQSRATQSSSLLNLPLHHRASLFALVAASVAWLEPSMILDAHGWPQWDVWILPFYLFAALAALKNRWFLCGCLLAAGAMFKGQLLFVAPFFVLWPLWQKRWNRALRVLAGFSATTATIASPWLLHTPAAWVALIAITGASSFLFLRWKTRYSSAWIGGVTGCATFTIGAFTGGSFAWLKVGFLYGSEHYPYLVISSCYNLPSLLSKLGWSLKDPFCSVHFGSLAFHVTLQWTLRLLYLGALSLCAYGAARQVRDRDPRVLIAITAPWLLMFALLGQMHERYLMWGAVISAVALGVSLRLSLIHFIISAASTAMIVHVMLIDKKLEATLWAIDLLKHIRGYASVLVLACVAVYLWNTLPMPVFQRRASRSARTPSLSLGPEPEEA
;
A
#
# COMPACT_ATOMS: atom_id res chain seq x y z
N MET A 1 13.00 -24.71 -45.07
CA MET A 1 12.87 -23.31 -45.55
C MET A 1 11.43 -22.82 -45.42
N VAL A 2 10.44 -23.56 -45.95
CA VAL A 2 8.99 -23.26 -45.87
C VAL A 2 8.44 -23.03 -44.45
N VAL A 3 8.85 -23.82 -43.45
CA VAL A 3 8.40 -23.62 -42.05
C VAL A 3 8.89 -22.29 -41.48
N ARG A 4 10.11 -21.86 -41.82
CA ARG A 4 10.69 -20.60 -41.34
C ARG A 4 10.01 -19.39 -41.99
N GLU A 5 9.75 -19.45 -43.29
CA GLU A 5 8.99 -18.41 -44.00
C GLU A 5 7.54 -18.32 -43.50
N PHE A 6 6.90 -19.46 -43.24
CA PHE A 6 5.55 -19.50 -42.67
C PHE A 6 5.51 -18.89 -41.25
N PHE A 7 6.50 -19.20 -40.41
CA PHE A 7 6.63 -18.57 -39.09
C PHE A 7 6.90 -17.07 -39.21
N GLU A 8 7.78 -16.63 -40.11
CA GLU A 8 8.06 -15.20 -40.32
C GLU A 8 6.82 -14.43 -40.84
N GLN A 9 6.04 -15.00 -41.76
CA GLN A 9 4.76 -14.44 -42.22
C GLN A 9 3.68 -14.44 -41.14
N PHE A 10 3.59 -15.51 -40.34
CA PHE A 10 2.66 -15.60 -39.23
C PHE A 10 2.99 -14.56 -38.16
N PHE A 11 4.26 -14.35 -37.81
CA PHE A 11 4.67 -13.30 -36.87
C PHE A 11 4.60 -11.88 -37.45
N ALA A 12 4.62 -11.71 -38.78
CA ALA A 12 4.39 -10.42 -39.45
C ALA A 12 2.92 -9.97 -39.41
N SER A 13 1.97 -10.92 -39.35
CA SER A 13 0.54 -10.64 -39.27
C SER A 13 0.16 -9.91 -37.97
N LYS A 14 -0.48 -8.73 -38.12
CA LYS A 14 -1.03 -7.94 -37.00
C LYS A 14 -2.07 -8.73 -36.20
N LEU A 15 -2.81 -9.62 -36.86
CA LEU A 15 -3.83 -10.46 -36.24
C LEU A 15 -3.18 -11.55 -35.39
N ALA A 16 -2.20 -12.26 -35.93
CA ALA A 16 -1.46 -13.31 -35.24
C ALA A 16 -0.70 -12.76 -34.01
N ARG A 17 -0.05 -11.59 -34.14
CA ARG A 17 0.58 -10.91 -32.98
C ARG A 17 -0.41 -10.56 -31.87
N ARG A 18 -1.62 -10.13 -32.21
CA ARG A 18 -2.68 -9.83 -31.22
C ARG A 18 -3.20 -11.11 -30.56
N ALA A 19 -3.37 -12.17 -31.35
CA ALA A 19 -3.77 -13.49 -30.84
C ALA A 19 -2.72 -14.05 -29.88
N LEU A 20 -1.44 -14.01 -30.25
CA LEU A 20 -0.32 -14.44 -29.40
C LEU A 20 -0.24 -13.62 -28.10
N LEU A 21 -0.41 -12.30 -28.17
CA LEU A 21 -0.44 -11.44 -26.98
C LEU A 21 -1.64 -11.79 -26.08
N ALA A 22 -2.82 -12.02 -26.65
CA ALA A 22 -4.00 -12.43 -25.91
C ALA A 22 -3.78 -13.80 -25.24
N LEU A 23 -3.23 -14.77 -25.96
CA LEU A 23 -2.86 -16.09 -25.44
C LEU A 23 -1.85 -15.98 -24.29
N LEU A 24 -0.83 -15.13 -24.42
CA LEU A 24 0.14 -14.89 -23.35
C LEU A 24 -0.54 -14.30 -22.10
N ILE A 25 -1.44 -13.32 -22.26
CA ILE A 25 -2.19 -12.74 -21.14
C ILE A 25 -3.06 -13.80 -20.46
N VAL A 26 -3.75 -14.64 -21.24
CA VAL A 26 -4.56 -15.75 -20.72
C VAL A 26 -3.69 -16.76 -19.99
N ALA A 27 -2.54 -17.14 -20.56
CA ALA A 27 -1.61 -18.07 -19.95
C ALA A 27 -1.05 -17.55 -18.62
N LEU A 28 -0.66 -16.26 -18.56
CA LEU A 28 -0.21 -15.62 -17.32
C LEU A 28 -1.31 -15.53 -16.26
N PHE A 29 -2.54 -15.22 -16.67
CA PHE A 29 -3.68 -15.18 -15.78
C PHE A 29 -3.96 -16.55 -15.18
N LEU A 30 -4.16 -17.57 -16.03
CA LEU A 30 -4.44 -18.94 -15.61
C LEU A 30 -3.28 -19.55 -14.82
N GLY A 31 -2.04 -19.33 -15.26
CA GLY A 31 -0.84 -19.77 -14.57
C GLY A 31 -0.74 -19.18 -13.17
N GLY A 32 -1.04 -17.88 -13.00
CA GLY A 32 -1.06 -17.25 -11.68
C GLY A 32 -2.20 -17.72 -10.77
N ILE A 33 -3.36 -18.08 -11.33
CA ILE A 33 -4.45 -18.74 -10.56
C ILE A 33 -4.01 -20.14 -10.11
N GLN A 34 -3.43 -20.92 -11.01
CA GLN A 34 -2.95 -22.27 -10.72
C GLN A 34 -1.82 -22.24 -9.68
N LEU A 35 -0.91 -21.28 -9.77
CA LEU A 35 0.19 -21.10 -8.81
C LEU A 35 -0.33 -20.83 -7.40
N ARG A 36 -1.36 -19.99 -7.24
CA ARG A 36 -1.99 -19.72 -5.94
C ARG A 36 -2.66 -20.96 -5.34
N ARG A 37 -3.36 -21.73 -6.18
CA ARG A 37 -3.96 -23.02 -5.77
C ARG A 37 -2.88 -24.01 -5.33
N TRP A 38 -1.85 -24.18 -6.16
CA TRP A 38 -0.73 -25.06 -5.88
C TRP A 38 0.01 -24.67 -4.60
N ILE A 39 0.27 -23.39 -4.38
CA ILE A 39 0.86 -22.89 -3.12
C ILE A 39 -0.05 -23.21 -1.94
N GLY A 40 -1.35 -22.91 -2.05
CA GLY A 40 -2.31 -23.23 -0.99
C GLY A 40 -2.30 -24.71 -0.62
N GLU A 41 -2.28 -25.61 -1.60
CA GLU A 41 -2.24 -27.05 -1.37
C GLU A 41 -0.89 -27.51 -0.78
N SER A 42 0.21 -27.06 -1.37
CA SER A 42 1.58 -27.50 -1.02
C SER A 42 2.06 -26.98 0.33
N THR A 43 1.53 -25.84 0.80
CA THR A 43 1.91 -25.28 2.10
C THR A 43 0.99 -25.73 3.23
N ARG A 44 0.01 -26.61 2.98
CA ARG A 44 -0.99 -27.02 4.00
C ARG A 44 -0.35 -27.52 5.30
N HIS A 45 0.79 -28.21 5.20
CA HIS A 45 1.52 -28.79 6.34
C HIS A 45 2.24 -27.75 7.20
N VAL A 46 2.61 -26.61 6.61
CA VAL A 46 3.40 -25.52 7.23
C VAL A 46 2.60 -24.21 7.32
N ARG A 47 1.28 -24.27 7.09
CA ARG A 47 0.41 -23.10 7.09
C ARG A 47 0.23 -22.59 8.51
N TYR A 48 0.55 -21.32 8.70
CA TYR A 48 0.24 -20.58 9.92
C TYR A 48 -1.26 -20.29 9.98
N GLN A 49 -1.95 -20.84 10.99
CA GLN A 49 -3.42 -20.78 11.12
C GLN A 49 -3.93 -19.71 12.08
N HIS A 50 -3.07 -19.18 12.95
CA HIS A 50 -3.47 -18.29 14.04
C HIS A 50 -4.27 -17.07 13.55
N ASP A 51 -3.86 -16.44 12.45
CA ASP A 51 -4.57 -15.26 11.93
C ASP A 51 -5.96 -15.60 11.38
N ILE A 52 -6.17 -16.80 10.84
CA ILE A 52 -7.47 -17.26 10.34
C ILE A 52 -8.39 -17.54 11.54
N VAL A 53 -7.87 -18.21 12.57
CA VAL A 53 -8.59 -18.48 13.82
C VAL A 53 -8.98 -17.17 14.51
N ASN A 54 -8.04 -16.23 14.64
CA ASN A 54 -8.29 -14.92 15.22
C ASN A 54 -9.34 -14.12 14.42
N ALA A 55 -9.27 -14.18 13.09
CA ALA A 55 -10.27 -13.54 12.22
C ALA A 55 -11.67 -14.13 12.44
N PHE A 56 -11.76 -15.46 12.52
CA PHE A 56 -13.03 -16.16 12.72
C PHE A 56 -13.61 -15.91 14.12
N TYR A 57 -12.74 -15.88 15.13
CA TYR A 57 -13.08 -15.55 16.51
C TYR A 57 -13.71 -14.16 16.61
N TRP A 58 -13.05 -13.10 16.11
CA TRP A 58 -13.58 -11.75 16.19
C TRP A 58 -14.84 -11.53 15.34
N GLY A 59 -14.93 -12.20 14.19
CA GLY A 59 -16.18 -12.25 13.42
C GLY A 59 -17.31 -12.92 14.20
N SER A 60 -17.00 -13.97 14.96
CA SER A 60 -17.97 -14.67 15.82
C SER A 60 -18.36 -13.87 17.06
N GLU A 61 -17.44 -13.13 17.65
CA GLU A 61 -17.69 -12.24 18.79
C GLU A 61 -18.68 -11.11 18.43
N THR A 62 -18.68 -10.68 17.17
CA THR A 62 -19.68 -9.74 16.62
C THR A 62 -21.09 -10.34 16.70
N MET A 63 -21.25 -11.60 16.29
CA MET A 63 -22.54 -12.29 16.33
C MET A 63 -22.99 -12.59 17.76
N LYS A 64 -22.06 -13.02 18.64
CA LYS A 64 -22.36 -13.23 20.06
C LYS A 64 -22.84 -11.94 20.72
N GLU A 65 -22.26 -10.80 20.37
CA GLU A 65 -22.74 -9.51 20.85
C GLU A 65 -24.13 -9.15 20.31
N GLY A 66 -24.35 -9.40 19.02
CA GLY A 66 -25.67 -9.22 18.41
C GLY A 66 -26.77 -10.02 19.14
N ARG A 67 -26.46 -11.26 19.56
CA ARG A 67 -27.37 -12.09 20.35
C ARG A 67 -27.59 -11.54 21.75
N ARG A 68 -26.55 -11.10 22.44
CA ARG A 68 -26.66 -10.50 23.80
C ARG A 68 -27.50 -9.24 23.83
N LEU A 69 -27.41 -8.41 22.79
CA LEU A 69 -28.10 -7.13 22.71
C LEU A 69 -29.48 -7.22 22.05
N SER A 70 -29.91 -8.41 21.62
CA SER A 70 -31.21 -8.59 20.97
C SER A 70 -32.27 -9.03 21.99
N PRO A 71 -33.51 -8.50 21.88
CA PRO A 71 -34.58 -8.81 22.83
C PRO A 71 -35.09 -10.25 22.70
N ASP A 72 -34.98 -10.84 21.52
CA ASP A 72 -35.47 -12.18 21.20
C ASP A 72 -34.55 -12.89 20.19
N GLN A 73 -34.74 -14.21 20.05
CA GLN A 73 -33.91 -15.07 19.21
C GLN A 73 -34.09 -14.82 17.70
N ALA A 74 -35.27 -14.39 17.25
CA ALA A 74 -35.51 -14.08 15.84
C ALA A 74 -34.75 -12.79 15.44
N THR A 75 -34.82 -11.76 16.28
CA THR A 75 -34.05 -10.53 16.10
C THR A 75 -32.55 -10.80 16.19
N ALA A 76 -32.11 -11.66 17.11
CA ALA A 76 -30.72 -12.03 17.29
C ALA A 76 -30.08 -12.68 16.04
N ASN A 77 -30.86 -13.46 15.28
CA ASN A 77 -30.42 -14.12 14.06
C ASN A 77 -30.63 -13.28 12.78
N SER A 78 -31.29 -12.12 12.90
CA SER A 78 -31.54 -11.20 11.80
C SER A 78 -30.31 -10.35 11.44
N PHE A 79 -30.37 -9.66 10.29
CA PHE A 79 -29.38 -8.64 9.93
C PHE A 79 -29.35 -7.47 10.93
N THR A 80 -30.48 -7.15 11.57
CA THR A 80 -30.56 -6.10 12.58
C THR A 80 -29.73 -6.48 13.82
N GLY A 81 -29.85 -7.73 14.28
CA GLY A 81 -29.01 -8.26 15.37
C GLY A 81 -27.52 -8.24 15.02
N PHE A 82 -27.17 -8.62 13.78
CA PHE A 82 -25.80 -8.54 13.26
C PHE A 82 -25.22 -7.12 13.35
N TRP A 83 -25.92 -6.12 12.80
CA TRP A 83 -25.44 -4.73 12.81
C TRP A 83 -25.36 -4.17 14.22
N ARG A 84 -26.31 -4.51 15.09
CA ARG A 84 -26.29 -4.12 16.51
C ARG A 84 -25.03 -4.66 17.20
N GLY A 85 -24.70 -5.93 16.99
CA GLY A 85 -23.49 -6.55 17.53
C GLY A 85 -22.21 -5.92 16.97
N TYR A 86 -22.16 -5.69 15.65
CA TYR A 86 -21.00 -5.11 14.97
C TYR A 86 -20.69 -3.70 15.48
N LEU A 87 -21.71 -2.86 15.63
CA LEU A 87 -21.54 -1.49 16.11
C LEU A 87 -21.14 -1.43 17.59
N ALA A 88 -21.66 -2.34 18.43
CA ALA A 88 -21.37 -2.37 19.86
C ALA A 88 -20.02 -3.03 20.23
N LEU A 89 -19.43 -3.84 19.33
CA LEU A 89 -18.28 -4.67 19.67
C LEU A 89 -17.07 -3.86 20.16
N TYR A 90 -16.74 -2.75 19.50
CA TYR A 90 -15.59 -1.92 19.91
C TYR A 90 -15.76 -1.35 21.31
N ASP A 91 -16.95 -0.86 21.65
CA ASP A 91 -17.23 -0.31 22.98
C ASP A 91 -17.14 -1.38 24.06
N ARG A 92 -17.69 -2.56 23.79
CA ARG A 92 -17.59 -3.71 24.68
C ARG A 92 -16.14 -4.14 24.91
N VAL A 93 -15.36 -4.29 23.84
CA VAL A 93 -13.94 -4.67 23.94
C VAL A 93 -13.18 -3.62 24.74
N LYS A 94 -13.41 -2.33 24.47
CA LYS A 94 -12.80 -1.25 25.23
C LYS A 94 -13.16 -1.28 26.72
N HIS A 95 -14.42 -1.59 27.05
CA HIS A 95 -14.92 -1.63 28.43
C HIS A 95 -14.44 -2.85 29.21
N LYS A 96 -14.36 -4.03 28.57
CA LYS A 96 -13.96 -5.29 29.21
C LYS A 96 -12.45 -5.53 29.26
N ALA A 97 -11.65 -4.72 28.58
CA ALA A 97 -10.21 -4.92 28.52
C ALA A 97 -9.53 -4.74 29.88
N TYR A 98 -8.91 -5.81 30.37
CA TYR A 98 -8.00 -5.77 31.51
C TYR A 98 -6.65 -5.22 31.05
N ASN A 99 -6.03 -4.33 31.84
CA ASN A 99 -4.73 -3.71 31.52
C ASN A 99 -4.61 -3.09 30.11
N LYS A 100 -5.74 -2.60 29.55
CA LYS A 100 -5.81 -2.07 28.17
C LYS A 100 -5.41 -3.09 27.09
N ASP A 101 -5.47 -4.38 27.41
CA ASP A 101 -5.29 -5.45 26.45
C ASP A 101 -6.63 -5.74 25.76
N TYR A 102 -6.76 -5.30 24.50
CA TYR A 102 -8.00 -5.40 23.75
C TYR A 102 -8.12 -6.72 22.98
N GLY A 103 -6.99 -7.32 22.56
CA GLY A 103 -6.92 -8.48 21.67
C GLY A 103 -7.43 -8.25 20.23
N LEU A 104 -8.35 -7.30 20.03
CA LEU A 104 -8.85 -6.86 18.73
C LEU A 104 -8.01 -5.69 18.21
N ASP A 105 -7.48 -5.83 17.00
CA ASP A 105 -6.69 -4.80 16.31
C ASP A 105 -7.22 -4.50 14.90
N TYR A 106 -8.46 -4.89 14.59
CA TYR A 106 -9.03 -4.74 13.25
C TYR A 106 -9.66 -3.36 13.07
N PRO A 107 -9.33 -2.65 11.98
CA PRO A 107 -10.10 -1.50 11.53
C PRO A 107 -11.54 -1.87 11.12
N PRO A 108 -12.47 -0.90 11.06
CA PRO A 108 -13.89 -1.14 10.84
C PRO A 108 -14.24 -2.04 9.64
N LEU A 109 -13.74 -1.75 8.44
CA LEU A 109 -14.10 -2.53 7.25
C LEU A 109 -13.48 -3.93 7.28
N ARG A 110 -12.29 -4.10 7.89
CA ARG A 110 -11.74 -5.44 8.11
C ARG A 110 -12.65 -6.24 9.02
N LEU A 111 -13.02 -5.69 10.18
CA LEU A 111 -13.90 -6.36 11.13
C LEU A 111 -15.24 -6.72 10.48
N LEU A 112 -15.78 -5.84 9.63
CA LEU A 112 -17.01 -6.10 8.89
C LEU A 112 -16.88 -7.32 7.97
N VAL A 113 -15.80 -7.41 7.19
CA VAL A 113 -15.55 -8.58 6.34
C VAL A 113 -15.43 -9.86 7.16
N MET A 114 -14.69 -9.83 8.28
CA MET A 114 -14.56 -10.99 9.16
C MET A 114 -15.88 -11.41 9.80
N ALA A 115 -16.71 -10.44 10.19
CA ALA A 115 -18.04 -10.69 10.75
C ALA A 115 -18.99 -11.29 9.71
N ILE A 116 -18.99 -10.77 8.47
CA ILE A 116 -19.78 -11.34 7.36
C ILE A 116 -19.33 -12.76 7.05
N TRP A 117 -18.02 -12.99 6.95
CA TRP A 117 -17.47 -14.32 6.69
C TRP A 117 -17.81 -15.31 7.81
N ALA A 118 -17.61 -14.93 9.07
CA ALA A 118 -17.93 -15.78 10.21
C ALA A 118 -19.42 -16.14 10.25
N ARG A 119 -20.30 -15.17 9.95
CA ARG A 119 -21.74 -15.41 9.84
C ARG A 119 -22.08 -16.41 8.75
N GLU A 120 -21.51 -16.26 7.57
CA GLU A 120 -21.74 -17.19 6.46
C GLU A 120 -21.32 -18.62 6.81
N VAL A 121 -20.12 -18.77 7.39
CA VAL A 121 -19.60 -20.07 7.82
C VAL A 121 -20.49 -20.69 8.89
N ARG A 122 -20.93 -19.94 9.90
CA ARG A 122 -21.81 -20.48 10.96
C ARG A 122 -23.22 -20.81 10.49
N ASN A 123 -23.73 -20.10 9.48
CA ASN A 123 -25.01 -20.43 8.86
C ASN A 123 -24.94 -21.75 8.08
N GLN A 124 -23.85 -21.96 7.34
CA GLN A 124 -23.66 -23.20 6.56
C GLN A 124 -23.22 -24.37 7.45
N PHE A 125 -22.46 -24.11 8.51
CA PHE A 125 -21.90 -25.13 9.39
C PHE A 125 -22.03 -24.72 10.87
N PRO A 126 -23.20 -24.97 11.49
CA PRO A 126 -23.50 -24.51 12.85
C PRO A 126 -22.57 -25.06 13.95
N GLY A 127 -21.96 -26.24 13.72
CA GLY A 127 -21.09 -26.94 14.66
C GLY A 127 -19.59 -26.85 14.35
N VAL A 128 -19.14 -25.89 13.53
CA VAL A 128 -17.70 -25.70 13.28
C VAL A 128 -17.05 -25.06 14.50
N ASP A 129 -16.07 -25.77 15.05
CA ASP A 129 -15.19 -25.26 16.08
C ASP A 129 -14.27 -24.17 15.52
N ASP A 130 -13.94 -23.20 16.37
CA ASP A 130 -13.15 -22.02 16.01
C ASP A 130 -11.70 -22.39 15.58
N GLU A 131 -11.26 -23.62 15.86
CA GLU A 131 -9.88 -24.09 15.67
C GLU A 131 -9.58 -24.58 14.24
N ASN A 132 -10.58 -24.99 13.45
CA ASN A 132 -10.35 -25.61 12.15
C ASN A 132 -11.24 -25.04 11.02
N PRO A 133 -11.11 -23.75 10.69
CA PRO A 133 -11.84 -23.17 9.57
C PRO A 133 -11.28 -23.69 8.23
N LYS A 134 -11.77 -24.85 7.78
CA LYS A 134 -11.56 -25.38 6.42
C LYS A 134 -12.20 -24.49 5.33
N LEU A 135 -12.84 -23.38 5.72
CA LEU A 135 -13.71 -22.53 4.91
C LEU A 135 -13.15 -21.10 4.73
N VAL A 136 -11.83 -20.95 4.68
CA VAL A 136 -11.16 -19.67 4.37
C VAL A 136 -11.29 -19.28 2.89
N ASN A 137 -11.77 -20.19 2.04
CA ASN A 137 -11.86 -20.01 0.58
C ASN A 137 -12.51 -18.69 0.12
N PRO A 138 -13.59 -18.17 0.73
CA PRO A 138 -14.13 -16.86 0.34
C PRO A 138 -13.14 -15.72 0.55
N LEU A 139 -12.39 -15.72 1.66
CA LEU A 139 -11.37 -14.70 1.93
C LEU A 139 -10.19 -14.82 0.96
N LEU A 140 -9.80 -16.06 0.61
CA LEU A 140 -8.77 -16.27 -0.42
C LEU A 140 -9.21 -15.74 -1.80
N LYS A 141 -10.49 -15.84 -2.15
CA LYS A 141 -11.00 -15.21 -3.39
C LYS A 141 -10.91 -13.69 -3.35
N ILE A 142 -11.14 -13.07 -2.19
CA ILE A 142 -10.92 -11.62 -2.00
C ILE A 142 -9.44 -11.29 -2.18
N ASN A 143 -8.53 -12.11 -1.63
CA ASN A 143 -7.09 -11.96 -1.86
C ASN A 143 -6.78 -11.96 -3.37
N VAL A 144 -7.24 -12.99 -4.11
CA VAL A 144 -7.05 -13.07 -5.57
C VAL A 144 -7.55 -11.81 -6.29
N LEU A 145 -8.73 -11.31 -5.92
CA LEU A 145 -9.29 -10.10 -6.51
C LEU A 145 -8.41 -8.88 -6.23
N CYS A 146 -7.96 -8.69 -4.99
CA CYS A 146 -7.08 -7.59 -4.62
C CYS A 146 -5.72 -7.65 -5.33
N GLU A 147 -5.14 -8.85 -5.47
CA GLU A 147 -3.91 -9.08 -6.22
C GLU A 147 -4.09 -8.73 -7.71
N LEU A 148 -5.19 -9.16 -8.32
CA LEU A 148 -5.51 -8.88 -9.72
C LEU A 148 -5.71 -7.38 -9.96
N LEU A 149 -6.48 -6.72 -9.09
CA LEU A 149 -6.68 -5.27 -9.14
C LEU A 149 -5.36 -4.50 -8.98
N SER A 150 -4.44 -5.01 -8.16
CA SER A 150 -3.11 -4.42 -7.98
C SER A 150 -2.25 -4.54 -9.24
N ALA A 151 -2.22 -5.71 -9.88
CA ALA A 151 -1.55 -5.91 -11.17
C ALA A 151 -2.13 -4.98 -12.26
N ILE A 152 -3.45 -4.86 -12.33
CA ILE A 152 -4.14 -3.93 -13.25
C ILE A 152 -3.74 -2.48 -12.96
N ALA A 153 -3.69 -2.08 -11.70
CA ALA A 153 -3.28 -0.72 -11.33
C ALA A 153 -1.81 -0.43 -11.70
N ILE A 154 -0.90 -1.38 -11.48
CA ILE A 154 0.51 -1.31 -11.91
C ILE A 154 0.61 -1.15 -13.43
N PHE A 155 -0.15 -1.93 -14.20
CA PHE A 155 -0.23 -1.77 -15.65
C PHE A 155 -0.58 -0.33 -16.03
N PHE A 156 -1.65 0.22 -15.45
CA PHE A 156 -2.07 1.58 -15.78
C PHE A 156 -1.09 2.65 -15.29
N LEU A 157 -0.43 2.47 -14.15
CA LEU A 157 0.59 3.38 -13.63
C LEU A 157 1.78 3.45 -14.60
N VAL A 158 2.40 2.30 -14.90
CA VAL A 158 3.56 2.21 -15.78
C VAL A 158 3.23 2.74 -17.17
N ARG A 159 2.10 2.31 -17.75
CA ARG A 159 1.66 2.76 -19.07
C ARG A 159 1.41 4.27 -19.10
N SER A 160 0.82 4.85 -18.06
CA SER A 160 0.51 6.28 -18.01
C SER A 160 1.78 7.12 -17.89
N CYS A 161 2.74 6.70 -17.07
CA CYS A 161 4.01 7.41 -16.89
C CYS A 161 4.89 7.34 -18.14
N LEU A 162 5.02 6.15 -18.76
CA LEU A 162 5.83 6.01 -19.98
C LEU A 162 5.23 6.74 -21.19
N ARG A 163 3.89 6.79 -21.30
CA ARG A 163 3.23 7.60 -22.35
C ARG A 163 3.47 9.09 -22.22
N ARG A 164 3.76 9.59 -21.02
CA ARG A 164 4.01 11.00 -20.74
C ARG A 164 5.48 11.39 -20.89
N GLN A 165 6.39 10.43 -21.07
CA GLN A 165 7.84 10.64 -21.07
C GLN A 165 8.27 11.65 -22.14
N SER A 166 9.14 12.59 -21.75
CA SER A 166 9.73 13.56 -22.67
C SER A 166 10.78 12.92 -23.59
N ARG A 167 10.93 13.42 -24.83
CA ARG A 167 11.98 12.93 -25.77
C ARG A 167 13.40 13.09 -25.22
N ALA A 168 13.62 14.07 -24.33
CA ALA A 168 14.94 14.37 -23.75
C ALA A 168 15.48 13.29 -22.78
N THR A 169 14.62 12.41 -22.25
CA THR A 169 15.02 11.31 -21.33
C THR A 169 15.01 9.94 -22.02
N GLN A 170 14.99 9.90 -23.36
CA GLN A 170 15.04 8.65 -24.11
C GLN A 170 16.48 8.13 -24.22
N SER A 171 16.71 6.91 -23.71
CA SER A 171 17.91 6.13 -24.04
C SER A 171 17.87 5.69 -25.51
N SER A 172 19.02 5.79 -26.17
CA SER A 172 19.25 5.51 -27.59
C SER A 172 19.04 4.05 -28.00
N SER A 173 18.96 3.09 -27.08
CA SER A 173 18.95 1.66 -27.44
C SER A 173 17.58 1.08 -27.80
N LEU A 174 16.47 1.83 -27.68
CA LEU A 174 15.10 1.33 -27.84
C LEU A 174 14.27 2.12 -28.86
N LEU A 175 14.94 2.63 -29.90
CA LEU A 175 14.40 3.58 -30.88
C LEU A 175 13.43 2.97 -31.92
N ASN A 176 13.36 1.64 -32.06
CA ASN A 176 12.67 1.01 -33.20
C ASN A 176 11.19 0.65 -32.97
N LEU A 177 10.61 0.91 -31.78
CA LEU A 177 9.20 0.62 -31.50
C LEU A 177 8.39 1.90 -31.19
N PRO A 178 7.16 2.05 -31.72
CA PRO A 178 6.30 3.16 -31.38
C PRO A 178 6.05 3.23 -29.85
N LEU A 179 6.17 4.44 -29.29
CA LEU A 179 6.13 4.70 -27.85
C LEU A 179 4.89 4.10 -27.14
N HIS A 180 3.75 4.06 -27.83
CA HIS A 180 2.53 3.43 -27.31
C HIS A 180 2.63 1.92 -27.13
N HIS A 181 3.29 1.21 -28.04
CA HIS A 181 3.49 -0.24 -27.95
C HIS A 181 4.51 -0.56 -26.86
N ARG A 182 5.62 0.19 -26.82
CA ARG A 182 6.64 0.08 -25.78
C ARG A 182 6.06 0.29 -24.38
N ALA A 183 5.30 1.36 -24.17
CA ALA A 183 4.67 1.64 -22.88
C ALA A 183 3.68 0.54 -22.45
N SER A 184 2.99 -0.10 -23.41
CA SER A 184 2.05 -1.18 -23.11
C SER A 184 2.78 -2.50 -22.82
N LEU A 185 3.90 -2.77 -23.50
CA LEU A 185 4.75 -3.94 -23.24
C LEU A 185 5.38 -3.87 -21.85
N PHE A 186 6.06 -2.77 -21.51
CA PHE A 186 6.66 -2.60 -20.17
C PHE A 186 5.62 -2.62 -19.05
N ALA A 187 4.44 -2.05 -19.31
CA ALA A 187 3.33 -2.14 -18.38
C ALA A 187 2.82 -3.57 -18.18
N LEU A 188 2.72 -4.36 -19.27
CA LEU A 188 2.32 -5.76 -19.18
C LEU A 188 3.38 -6.58 -18.42
N VAL A 189 4.66 -6.37 -18.70
CA VAL A 189 5.76 -7.04 -17.99
C VAL A 189 5.73 -6.71 -16.49
N ALA A 190 5.63 -5.43 -16.12
CA ALA A 190 5.54 -5.02 -14.72
C ALA A 190 4.31 -5.60 -14.01
N ALA A 191 3.14 -5.59 -14.67
CA ALA A 191 1.92 -6.17 -14.12
C ALA A 191 2.00 -7.71 -14.00
N SER A 192 2.67 -8.38 -14.94
CA SER A 192 2.87 -9.83 -14.89
C SER A 192 3.79 -10.22 -13.75
N VAL A 193 4.87 -9.47 -13.54
CA VAL A 193 5.77 -9.67 -12.40
C VAL A 193 5.05 -9.43 -11.08
N ALA A 194 4.24 -8.36 -10.97
CA ALA A 194 3.42 -8.14 -9.78
C ALA A 194 2.37 -9.25 -9.55
N TRP A 195 1.73 -9.76 -10.61
CA TRP A 195 0.75 -10.84 -10.55
C TRP A 195 1.36 -12.18 -10.10
N LEU A 196 2.62 -12.41 -10.44
CA LEU A 196 3.40 -13.60 -10.13
C LEU A 196 4.37 -13.39 -8.95
N GLU A 197 4.20 -12.31 -8.18
CA GLU A 197 5.13 -11.96 -7.11
C GLU A 197 5.11 -13.03 -6.00
N PRO A 198 6.21 -13.78 -5.78
CA PRO A 198 6.22 -14.92 -4.87
C PRO A 198 5.90 -14.54 -3.42
N SER A 199 6.41 -13.41 -2.94
CA SER A 199 6.16 -12.96 -1.57
C SER A 199 4.68 -12.67 -1.33
N MET A 200 4.00 -12.07 -2.30
CA MET A 200 2.56 -11.78 -2.25
C MET A 200 1.73 -13.06 -2.28
N ILE A 201 2.08 -14.01 -3.16
CA ILE A 201 1.35 -15.28 -3.25
C ILE A 201 1.51 -16.11 -1.98
N LEU A 202 2.73 -16.17 -1.42
CA LEU A 202 2.98 -16.87 -0.16
C LEU A 202 2.24 -16.23 1.00
N ASP A 203 2.28 -14.90 1.13
CA ASP A 203 1.54 -14.18 2.17
C ASP A 203 0.03 -14.27 2.00
N ALA A 204 -0.50 -14.32 0.77
CA ALA A 204 -1.95 -14.35 0.56
C ALA A 204 -2.55 -15.77 0.63
N HIS A 205 -1.81 -16.81 0.22
CA HIS A 205 -2.33 -18.17 0.04
C HIS A 205 -1.54 -19.24 0.81
N GLY A 206 -0.24 -19.00 1.02
CA GLY A 206 0.64 -19.89 1.77
C GLY A 206 0.46 -19.76 3.28
N TRP A 207 0.47 -18.51 3.75
CA TRP A 207 0.15 -18.05 5.11
C TRP A 207 -1.01 -17.06 5.03
N PRO A 208 -2.27 -17.50 4.88
CA PRO A 208 -3.38 -16.62 4.49
C PRO A 208 -3.53 -15.34 5.33
N GLN A 209 -2.95 -14.25 4.82
CA GLN A 209 -3.03 -12.92 5.38
C GLN A 209 -3.90 -11.99 4.54
N TRP A 210 -4.26 -10.87 5.16
CA TRP A 210 -5.08 -9.81 4.57
C TRP A 210 -4.23 -8.58 4.18
N ASP A 211 -2.90 -8.71 4.09
CA ASP A 211 -1.99 -7.63 3.71
C ASP A 211 -2.21 -7.13 2.28
N VAL A 212 -2.62 -8.01 1.37
CA VAL A 212 -2.88 -7.67 -0.04
C VAL A 212 -4.08 -6.75 -0.23
N TRP A 213 -4.96 -6.60 0.77
CA TRP A 213 -6.20 -5.83 0.66
C TRP A 213 -5.96 -4.33 0.43
N ILE A 214 -4.84 -3.78 0.88
CA ILE A 214 -4.55 -2.34 0.76
C ILE A 214 -3.83 -1.95 -0.53
N LEU A 215 -3.16 -2.89 -1.19
CA LEU A 215 -2.43 -2.65 -2.43
C LEU A 215 -3.28 -1.98 -3.51
N PRO A 216 -4.52 -2.45 -3.84
CA PRO A 216 -5.30 -1.80 -4.88
C PRO A 216 -5.67 -0.36 -4.49
N PHE A 217 -6.03 -0.11 -3.23
CA PHE A 217 -6.37 1.24 -2.77
C PHE A 217 -5.18 2.21 -2.90
N TYR A 218 -3.99 1.78 -2.49
CA TYR A 218 -2.77 2.56 -2.65
C TYR A 218 -2.45 2.85 -4.11
N LEU A 219 -2.44 1.82 -4.96
CA LEU A 219 -2.04 1.93 -6.37
C LEU A 219 -3.05 2.77 -7.17
N PHE A 220 -4.35 2.62 -6.92
CA PHE A 220 -5.37 3.47 -7.52
C PHE A 220 -5.34 4.90 -6.96
N ALA A 221 -4.97 5.11 -5.70
CA ALA A 221 -4.75 6.44 -5.14
C ALA A 221 -3.58 7.15 -5.86
N ALA A 222 -2.47 6.43 -6.09
CA ALA A 222 -1.35 6.93 -6.89
C ALA A 222 -1.78 7.27 -8.33
N LEU A 223 -2.57 6.42 -8.97
CA LEU A 223 -3.11 6.68 -10.31
C LEU A 223 -4.04 7.89 -10.33
N ALA A 224 -4.88 8.06 -9.30
CA ALA A 224 -5.76 9.20 -9.14
C ALA A 224 -4.96 10.50 -8.96
N ALA A 225 -3.91 10.48 -8.13
CA ALA A 225 -2.98 11.61 -7.95
C ALA A 225 -2.30 12.01 -9.28
N LEU A 226 -1.78 11.04 -10.04
CA LEU A 226 -1.19 11.26 -11.37
C LEU A 226 -2.20 11.79 -12.40
N LYS A 227 -3.50 11.51 -12.22
CA LYS A 227 -4.61 12.06 -13.02
C LYS A 227 -5.20 13.34 -12.43
N ASN A 228 -4.55 13.95 -11.43
CA ASN A 228 -4.99 15.19 -10.77
C ASN A 228 -6.36 15.08 -10.07
N ARG A 229 -6.79 13.85 -9.72
CA ARG A 229 -8.03 13.54 -8.97
C ARG A 229 -7.73 13.38 -7.47
N TRP A 230 -7.34 14.48 -6.84
CA TRP A 230 -6.84 14.49 -5.45
C TRP A 230 -7.88 14.12 -4.38
N PHE A 231 -9.15 14.49 -4.59
CA PHE A 231 -10.23 14.07 -3.68
C PHE A 231 -10.40 12.55 -3.67
N LEU A 232 -10.48 11.93 -4.86
CA LEU A 232 -10.55 10.47 -5.00
C LEU A 232 -9.31 9.78 -4.42
N CYS A 233 -8.12 10.37 -4.56
CA CYS A 233 -6.91 9.88 -3.91
C CYS A 233 -7.10 9.79 -2.38
N GLY A 234 -7.60 10.86 -1.75
CA GLY A 234 -7.96 10.86 -0.32
C GLY A 234 -8.97 9.79 0.06
N CYS A 235 -10.05 9.64 -0.73
CA CYS A 235 -11.07 8.63 -0.49
C CYS A 235 -10.52 7.20 -0.52
N LEU A 236 -9.69 6.89 -1.53
CA LEU A 236 -9.08 5.56 -1.67
C LEU A 236 -8.13 5.25 -0.51
N LEU A 237 -7.33 6.24 -0.07
CA LEU A 237 -6.44 6.08 1.08
C LEU A 237 -7.21 5.83 2.38
N ALA A 238 -8.31 6.55 2.61
CA ALA A 238 -9.16 6.33 3.78
C ALA A 238 -9.84 4.95 3.74
N ALA A 239 -10.42 4.56 2.61
CA ALA A 239 -11.04 3.26 2.45
C ALA A 239 -10.05 2.10 2.68
N GLY A 240 -8.85 2.19 2.11
CA GLY A 240 -7.79 1.20 2.33
C GLY A 240 -7.32 1.15 3.79
N ALA A 241 -7.20 2.30 4.46
CA ALA A 241 -6.82 2.36 5.87
C ALA A 241 -7.86 1.66 6.78
N MET A 242 -9.13 1.66 6.39
CA MET A 242 -10.21 0.95 7.08
C MET A 242 -10.20 -0.57 6.86
N PHE A 243 -9.37 -1.08 5.95
CA PHE A 243 -9.04 -2.51 5.84
C PHE A 243 -7.72 -2.86 6.53
N LYS A 244 -6.73 -1.97 6.53
CA LYS A 244 -5.44 -2.15 7.23
C LYS A 244 -4.80 -0.80 7.54
N GLY A 245 -4.61 -0.52 8.84
CA GLY A 245 -4.08 0.77 9.31
C GLY A 245 -2.68 1.12 8.82
N GLN A 246 -1.89 0.12 8.42
CA GLN A 246 -0.52 0.29 7.92
C GLN A 246 -0.46 1.17 6.65
N LEU A 247 -1.55 1.30 5.89
CA LEU A 247 -1.62 2.26 4.78
C LEU A 247 -1.41 3.72 5.23
N LEU A 248 -1.72 4.04 6.50
CA LEU A 248 -1.52 5.37 7.07
C LEU A 248 -0.04 5.76 7.18
N PHE A 249 0.90 4.80 7.17
CA PHE A 249 2.33 5.14 7.17
C PHE A 249 2.77 5.82 5.89
N VAL A 250 2.15 5.50 4.75
CA VAL A 250 2.49 6.09 3.46
C VAL A 250 1.52 7.19 3.02
N ALA A 251 0.32 7.26 3.60
CA ALA A 251 -0.68 8.27 3.23
C ALA A 251 -0.18 9.74 3.27
N PRO A 252 0.67 10.18 4.23
CA PRO A 252 1.18 11.54 4.25
C PRO A 252 1.98 11.94 3.00
N PHE A 253 2.58 10.98 2.29
CA PHE A 253 3.22 11.22 0.99
C PHE A 253 2.30 11.96 0.02
N PHE A 254 1.01 11.59 -0.04
CA PHE A 254 0.04 12.18 -0.96
C PHE A 254 -0.42 13.59 -0.56
N VAL A 255 -0.21 13.97 0.69
CA VAL A 255 -0.42 15.35 1.17
C VAL A 255 0.85 16.17 0.89
N LEU A 256 2.03 15.64 1.22
CA LEU A 256 3.31 16.32 1.01
C LEU A 256 3.63 16.56 -0.46
N TRP A 257 3.22 15.66 -1.35
CA TRP A 257 3.49 15.77 -2.78
C TRP A 257 2.93 17.06 -3.41
N PRO A 258 1.62 17.38 -3.32
CA PRO A 258 1.11 18.66 -3.81
C PRO A 258 1.64 19.88 -3.03
N LEU A 259 2.01 19.72 -1.75
CA LEU A 259 2.62 20.82 -0.97
C LEU A 259 3.98 21.22 -1.54
N TRP A 260 4.83 20.26 -1.92
CA TRP A 260 6.09 20.54 -2.62
C TRP A 260 5.89 21.22 -3.98
N GLN A 261 4.74 21.01 -4.62
CA GLN A 261 4.36 21.74 -5.83
C GLN A 261 3.81 23.15 -5.55
N LYS A 262 3.74 23.58 -4.28
CA LYS A 262 3.05 24.80 -3.81
C LYS A 262 1.56 24.81 -4.18
N ARG A 263 0.93 23.64 -4.27
CA ARG A 263 -0.47 23.48 -4.68
C ARG A 263 -1.34 23.06 -3.49
N TRP A 264 -1.51 23.97 -2.55
CA TRP A 264 -2.29 23.79 -1.32
C TRP A 264 -3.71 23.24 -1.55
N ASN A 265 -4.42 23.75 -2.56
CA ASN A 265 -5.77 23.26 -2.93
C ASN A 265 -5.81 21.78 -3.35
N ARG A 266 -4.69 21.17 -3.73
CA ARG A 266 -4.61 19.74 -4.02
C ARG A 266 -4.41 18.93 -2.74
N ALA A 267 -3.53 19.40 -1.85
CA ALA A 267 -3.31 18.80 -0.53
C ALA A 267 -4.62 18.81 0.28
N LEU A 268 -5.30 19.96 0.33
CA LEU A 268 -6.60 20.10 1.00
C LEU A 268 -7.67 19.18 0.42
N ARG A 269 -7.66 18.91 -0.90
CA ARG A 269 -8.61 17.95 -1.50
C ARG A 269 -8.30 16.51 -1.13
N VAL A 270 -7.03 16.13 -0.95
CA VAL A 270 -6.67 14.81 -0.40
C VAL A 270 -7.22 14.69 1.01
N LEU A 271 -6.96 15.69 1.86
CA LEU A 271 -7.48 15.71 3.23
C LEU A 271 -9.01 15.65 3.24
N ALA A 272 -9.69 16.47 2.43
CA ALA A 272 -11.14 16.46 2.34
C ALA A 272 -11.71 15.09 1.94
N GLY A 273 -11.13 14.42 0.93
CA GLY A 273 -11.57 13.08 0.53
C GLY A 273 -11.31 12.03 1.60
N PHE A 274 -10.17 12.14 2.29
CA PHE A 274 -9.81 11.26 3.40
C PHE A 274 -10.78 11.45 4.57
N SER A 275 -11.00 12.68 5.02
CA SER A 275 -11.92 13.04 6.10
C SER A 275 -13.35 12.60 5.78
N ALA A 276 -13.86 12.90 4.57
CA ALA A 276 -15.21 12.56 4.16
C ALA A 276 -15.46 11.04 4.20
N THR A 277 -14.53 10.26 3.66
CA THR A 277 -14.65 8.80 3.59
C THR A 277 -14.52 8.16 4.97
N THR A 278 -13.55 8.63 5.77
CA THR A 278 -13.37 8.17 7.16
C THR A 278 -14.63 8.48 7.98
N ALA A 279 -15.17 9.68 7.87
CA ALA A 279 -16.41 10.08 8.53
C ALA A 279 -17.62 9.25 8.06
N THR A 280 -17.74 8.98 6.76
CA THR A 280 -18.82 8.12 6.24
C THR A 280 -18.79 6.74 6.86
N ILE A 281 -17.61 6.11 6.89
CA ILE A 281 -17.43 4.78 7.47
C ILE A 281 -17.65 4.82 8.99
N ALA A 282 -17.09 5.83 9.68
CA ALA A 282 -17.16 5.94 11.14
C ALA A 282 -18.49 6.51 11.67
N SER A 283 -19.33 7.08 10.81
CA SER A 283 -20.58 7.75 11.19
C SER A 283 -21.51 6.90 12.07
N PRO A 284 -21.62 5.57 11.91
CA PRO A 284 -22.47 4.77 12.79
C PRO A 284 -22.02 4.76 14.25
N TRP A 285 -20.73 4.98 14.53
CA TRP A 285 -20.18 5.13 15.88
C TRP A 285 -20.13 6.58 16.36
N LEU A 286 -20.05 7.54 15.45
CA LEU A 286 -19.93 8.94 15.83
C LEU A 286 -21.30 9.61 16.05
N LEU A 287 -22.31 9.24 15.26
CA LEU A 287 -23.62 9.88 15.22
C LEU A 287 -24.69 8.94 15.79
N HIS A 288 -24.62 8.66 17.09
CA HIS A 288 -25.55 7.73 17.74
C HIS A 288 -26.92 8.33 18.06
N THR A 289 -27.05 9.67 18.06
CA THR A 289 -28.30 10.36 18.42
C THR A 289 -28.98 10.97 17.20
N PRO A 290 -30.33 11.04 17.16
CA PRO A 290 -31.06 11.74 16.10
C PRO A 290 -30.65 13.21 15.98
N ALA A 291 -30.39 13.87 17.11
CA ALA A 291 -29.92 15.26 17.14
C ALA A 291 -28.58 15.45 16.41
N ALA A 292 -27.64 14.50 16.56
CA ALA A 292 -26.35 14.53 15.85
C ALA A 292 -26.55 14.44 14.32
N TRP A 293 -27.48 13.59 13.86
CA TRP A 293 -27.83 13.50 12.43
C TRP A 293 -28.48 14.78 11.91
N VAL A 294 -29.43 15.35 12.65
CA VAL A 294 -30.08 16.63 12.28
C VAL A 294 -29.04 17.75 12.17
N ALA A 295 -28.12 17.86 13.15
CA ALA A 295 -27.05 18.83 13.13
C ALA A 295 -26.13 18.66 11.90
N LEU A 296 -25.78 17.41 11.56
CA LEU A 296 -24.96 17.13 10.38
C LEU A 296 -25.67 17.52 9.07
N ILE A 297 -26.95 17.19 8.94
CA ILE A 297 -27.77 17.55 7.78
C ILE A 297 -27.84 19.08 7.65
N ALA A 298 -28.07 19.79 8.75
CA ALA A 298 -28.10 21.26 8.75
C ALA A 298 -26.77 21.87 8.28
N ILE A 299 -25.63 21.42 8.83
CA ILE A 299 -24.30 21.92 8.43
C ILE A 299 -23.98 21.57 6.95
N THR A 300 -24.33 20.35 6.53
CA THR A 300 -24.11 19.90 5.15
C THR A 300 -24.99 20.67 4.17
N GLY A 301 -26.24 20.94 4.54
CA GLY A 301 -27.17 21.76 3.76
C GLY A 301 -26.68 23.20 3.63
N ALA A 302 -26.29 23.83 4.74
CA ALA A 302 -25.80 25.21 4.73
C ALA A 302 -24.52 25.36 3.92
N SER A 303 -23.55 24.45 4.10
CA SER A 303 -22.31 24.44 3.31
C SER A 303 -22.58 24.19 1.82
N SER A 304 -23.46 23.25 1.48
CA SER A 304 -23.87 23.00 0.09
C SER A 304 -24.49 24.25 -0.55
N PHE A 305 -25.41 24.92 0.16
CA PHE A 305 -26.02 26.15 -0.30
C PHE A 305 -24.98 27.25 -0.57
N LEU A 306 -24.04 27.47 0.36
CA LEU A 306 -22.97 28.47 0.21
C LEU A 306 -22.04 28.15 -0.98
N PHE A 307 -21.55 26.91 -1.08
CA PHE A 307 -20.61 26.53 -2.13
C PHE A 307 -21.24 26.48 -3.53
N LEU A 308 -22.51 26.11 -3.63
CA LEU A 308 -23.28 26.14 -4.89
C LEU A 308 -23.61 27.58 -5.30
N ARG A 309 -24.03 28.43 -4.36
CA ARG A 309 -24.32 29.85 -4.62
C ARG A 309 -23.09 30.60 -5.12
N TRP A 310 -21.92 30.33 -4.55
CA TRP A 310 -20.67 30.98 -4.96
C TRP A 310 -19.96 30.32 -6.15
N LYS A 311 -20.58 29.31 -6.80
CA LYS A 311 -20.03 28.59 -7.97
C LYS A 311 -18.55 28.21 -7.81
N THR A 312 -18.17 27.78 -6.60
CA THR A 312 -16.77 27.52 -6.29
C THR A 312 -16.25 26.33 -7.11
N ARG A 313 -15.02 26.46 -7.63
CA ARG A 313 -14.36 25.36 -8.34
C ARG A 313 -14.11 24.22 -7.33
N TYR A 314 -14.59 23.02 -7.65
CA TYR A 314 -14.51 21.81 -6.80
C TYR A 314 -15.41 21.85 -5.55
N SER A 315 -16.57 22.49 -5.62
CA SER A 315 -17.58 22.53 -4.54
C SER A 315 -17.82 21.18 -3.86
N SER A 316 -17.95 20.08 -4.61
CA SER A 316 -18.19 18.74 -4.06
C SER A 316 -17.08 18.26 -3.11
N ALA A 317 -15.82 18.59 -3.39
CA ALA A 317 -14.71 18.20 -2.52
C ALA A 317 -14.73 19.00 -1.20
N TRP A 318 -15.10 20.28 -1.27
CA TRP A 318 -15.20 21.13 -0.07
C TRP A 318 -16.38 20.75 0.80
N ILE A 319 -17.55 20.50 0.19
CA ILE A 319 -18.73 20.00 0.90
C ILE A 319 -18.37 18.70 1.62
N GLY A 320 -17.79 17.72 0.90
CA GLY A 320 -17.36 16.46 1.50
C GLY A 320 -16.38 16.65 2.67
N GLY A 321 -15.40 17.54 2.53
CA GLY A 321 -14.45 17.86 3.60
C GLY A 321 -15.10 18.47 4.83
N VAL A 322 -15.99 19.45 4.64
CA VAL A 322 -16.74 20.12 5.72
C VAL A 322 -17.66 19.13 6.41
N THR A 323 -18.44 18.35 5.67
CA THR A 323 -19.30 17.28 6.21
C THR A 323 -18.48 16.26 7.00
N GLY A 324 -17.31 15.87 6.50
CA GLY A 324 -16.40 14.96 7.19
C GLY A 324 -15.93 15.52 8.53
N CYS A 325 -15.41 16.74 8.55
CA CYS A 325 -14.98 17.42 9.78
C CYS A 325 -16.16 17.60 10.76
N ALA A 326 -17.31 18.05 10.27
CA ALA A 326 -18.52 18.23 11.07
C ALA A 326 -18.95 16.92 11.74
N THR A 327 -18.86 15.78 11.05
CA THR A 327 -19.19 14.47 11.62
C THR A 327 -18.33 14.15 12.84
N PHE A 328 -17.01 14.38 12.76
CA PHE A 328 -16.10 14.16 13.90
C PHE A 328 -16.37 15.14 15.04
N THR A 329 -16.57 16.42 14.72
CA THR A 329 -16.85 17.47 15.72
C THR A 329 -18.17 17.18 16.44
N ILE A 330 -19.26 16.94 15.70
CA ILE A 330 -20.56 16.59 16.27
C ILE A 330 -20.45 15.32 17.11
N GLY A 331 -19.79 14.27 16.60
CA GLY A 331 -19.59 13.04 17.35
C GLY A 331 -18.85 13.28 18.67
N ALA A 332 -17.79 14.08 18.67
CA ALA A 332 -17.06 14.42 19.89
C ALA A 332 -17.92 15.18 20.93
N PHE A 333 -18.79 16.10 20.50
CA PHE A 333 -19.63 16.88 21.39
C PHE A 333 -20.94 16.19 21.81
N THR A 334 -21.41 15.20 21.06
CA THR A 334 -22.69 14.50 21.32
C THR A 334 -22.52 13.13 21.97
N GLY A 335 -21.29 12.79 22.40
CA GLY A 335 -21.00 11.52 23.07
C GLY A 335 -20.82 10.33 22.13
N GLY A 336 -20.47 10.56 20.86
CA GLY A 336 -20.11 9.52 19.90
C GLY A 336 -18.89 8.70 20.34
N SER A 337 -18.86 7.42 19.95
CA SER A 337 -17.77 6.51 20.30
C SER A 337 -16.59 6.62 19.34
N PHE A 338 -15.41 6.79 19.92
CA PHE A 338 -14.10 6.66 19.27
C PHE A 338 -13.40 5.34 19.63
N ALA A 339 -14.12 4.35 20.16
CA ALA A 339 -13.54 3.05 20.52
C ALA A 339 -12.93 2.35 19.30
N TRP A 340 -13.56 2.45 18.13
CA TRP A 340 -13.03 1.92 16.87
C TRP A 340 -11.66 2.48 16.51
N LEU A 341 -11.39 3.76 16.81
CA LEU A 341 -10.09 4.40 16.54
C LEU A 341 -9.03 3.86 17.51
N LYS A 342 -9.38 3.79 18.81
CA LYS A 342 -8.44 3.34 19.84
C LYS A 342 -8.09 1.86 19.68
N VAL A 343 -9.10 1.01 19.54
CA VAL A 343 -8.94 -0.45 19.45
C VAL A 343 -8.42 -0.85 18.06
N GLY A 344 -9.01 -0.32 16.98
CA GLY A 344 -8.67 -0.74 15.62
C GLY A 344 -7.41 -0.11 15.01
N PHE A 345 -6.87 0.97 15.58
CA PHE A 345 -5.68 1.64 15.04
C PHE A 345 -4.58 1.91 16.06
N LEU A 346 -4.91 2.47 17.23
CA LEU A 346 -3.89 2.92 18.20
C LEU A 346 -3.29 1.76 19.00
N TYR A 347 -4.12 0.79 19.40
CA TYR A 347 -3.75 -0.32 20.27
C TYR A 347 -2.50 -1.06 19.81
N GLY A 348 -2.44 -1.54 18.56
CA GLY A 348 -1.29 -2.31 18.08
C GLY A 348 0.04 -1.54 18.15
N SER A 349 0.01 -0.21 17.95
CA SER A 349 1.21 0.64 18.03
C SER A 349 1.64 0.93 19.47
N GLU A 350 0.69 0.95 20.42
CA GLU A 350 0.94 1.23 21.83
C GLU A 350 1.33 -0.03 22.62
N HIS A 351 0.72 -1.17 22.29
CA HIS A 351 0.80 -2.40 23.08
C HIS A 351 2.05 -3.24 22.79
N TYR A 352 2.60 -3.22 21.57
CA TYR A 352 3.74 -4.06 21.19
C TYR A 352 5.04 -3.24 21.04
N PRO A 353 5.81 -2.94 22.10
CA PRO A 353 6.97 -2.04 22.06
C PRO A 353 8.24 -2.70 21.47
N TYR A 354 8.11 -3.63 20.53
CA TYR A 354 9.23 -4.35 19.94
C TYR A 354 9.84 -3.60 18.75
N LEU A 355 11.18 -3.59 18.64
CA LEU A 355 11.86 -3.08 17.44
C LEU A 355 11.46 -3.89 16.21
N VAL A 356 11.39 -5.22 16.34
CA VAL A 356 10.95 -6.16 15.31
C VAL A 356 10.16 -7.29 15.98
N ILE A 357 9.13 -7.79 15.31
CA ILE A 357 8.31 -8.89 15.83
C ILE A 357 8.98 -10.24 15.58
N SER A 358 9.69 -10.38 14.46
CA SER A 358 10.31 -11.65 14.03
C SER A 358 11.53 -11.38 13.13
N SER A 359 11.76 -12.21 12.11
CA SER A 359 12.98 -12.27 11.29
C SER A 359 13.02 -11.22 10.18
N CYS A 360 12.97 -9.95 10.55
CA CYS A 360 13.01 -8.83 9.61
C CYS A 360 14.43 -8.52 9.10
N TYR A 361 14.56 -8.20 7.81
CA TYR A 361 15.81 -7.76 7.17
C TYR A 361 15.86 -6.23 7.07
N ASN A 362 15.92 -5.52 8.21
CA ASN A 362 15.85 -4.06 8.27
C ASN A 362 16.75 -3.45 9.35
N LEU A 363 16.78 -2.11 9.45
CA LEU A 363 17.59 -1.38 10.42
C LEU A 363 17.18 -1.70 11.88
N PRO A 364 15.89 -1.68 12.26
CA PRO A 364 15.48 -2.08 13.61
C PRO A 364 15.96 -3.47 14.03
N SER A 365 16.02 -4.44 13.11
CA SER A 365 16.58 -5.78 13.40
C SER A 365 18.07 -5.73 13.75
N LEU A 366 18.84 -4.90 13.03
CA LEU A 366 20.25 -4.70 13.33
C LEU A 366 20.46 -3.99 14.67
N LEU A 367 19.65 -2.96 14.95
CA LEU A 367 19.69 -2.25 16.23
C LEU A 367 19.32 -3.16 17.40
N SER A 368 18.33 -4.04 17.23
CA SER A 368 17.96 -5.03 18.24
C SER A 368 19.09 -6.01 18.54
N LYS A 369 19.89 -6.42 17.54
CA LYS A 369 21.10 -7.24 17.76
C LYS A 369 22.18 -6.51 18.55
N LEU A 370 22.21 -5.19 18.49
CA LEU A 370 23.11 -4.34 19.27
C LEU A 370 22.58 -4.04 20.68
N GLY A 371 21.46 -4.64 21.09
CA GLY A 371 20.89 -4.49 22.43
C GLY A 371 19.98 -3.27 22.62
N TRP A 372 19.65 -2.55 21.55
CA TRP A 372 18.74 -1.39 21.64
C TRP A 372 17.28 -1.81 21.77
N SER A 373 16.47 -0.95 22.38
CA SER A 373 15.02 -1.02 22.52
C SER A 373 14.37 0.26 21.99
N LEU A 374 13.08 0.18 21.60
CA LEU A 374 12.34 1.34 21.08
C LEU A 374 12.22 2.49 22.09
N LYS A 375 12.20 2.17 23.38
CA LYS A 375 12.04 3.14 24.46
C LYS A 375 13.34 3.75 24.95
N ASP A 376 14.48 3.26 24.46
CA ASP A 376 15.78 3.77 24.87
C ASP A 376 15.94 5.24 24.49
N PRO A 377 16.49 6.08 25.38
CA PRO A 377 16.76 7.47 25.08
C PRO A 377 17.87 7.55 24.03
N PHE A 378 17.59 8.18 22.89
CA PHE A 378 18.58 8.46 21.85
C PHE A 378 19.25 9.82 22.07
N CYS A 379 18.46 10.81 22.49
CA CYS A 379 18.94 12.13 22.86
C CYS A 379 18.12 12.66 24.04
N SER A 380 18.79 13.18 25.06
CA SER A 380 18.17 13.83 26.21
C SER A 380 18.62 15.28 26.27
N VAL A 381 17.67 16.22 26.23
CA VAL A 381 17.94 17.64 26.41
C VAL A 381 17.21 18.10 27.67
N HIS A 382 17.95 18.68 28.61
CA HIS A 382 17.39 19.30 29.81
C HIS A 382 17.31 20.81 29.58
N PHE A 383 16.10 21.37 29.70
CA PHE A 383 15.85 22.80 29.64
C PHE A 383 15.22 23.24 30.97
N GLY A 384 16.06 23.65 31.92
CA GLY A 384 15.63 23.92 33.29
C GLY A 384 15.03 22.68 33.95
N SER A 385 13.75 22.73 34.35
CA SER A 385 13.01 21.60 34.93
C SER A 385 12.40 20.64 33.90
N LEU A 386 12.43 20.98 32.60
CA LEU A 386 11.86 20.15 31.54
C LEU A 386 12.92 19.21 30.95
N ALA A 387 12.75 17.91 31.17
CA ALA A 387 13.56 16.87 30.55
C ALA A 387 12.87 16.35 29.28
N PHE A 388 13.47 16.61 28.11
CA PHE A 388 13.01 16.08 26.84
C PHE A 388 13.86 14.86 26.44
N HIS A 389 13.25 13.68 26.48
CA HIS A 389 13.87 12.44 26.00
C HIS A 389 13.32 12.07 24.62
N VAL A 390 14.16 12.23 23.59
CA VAL A 390 13.87 11.70 22.26
C VAL A 390 14.27 10.23 22.25
N THR A 391 13.28 9.35 22.34
CA THR A 391 13.49 7.89 22.27
C THR A 391 13.88 7.43 20.86
N LEU A 392 14.52 6.27 20.75
CA LEU A 392 14.80 5.63 19.46
C LEU A 392 13.55 5.51 18.57
N GLN A 393 12.38 5.19 19.15
CA GLN A 393 11.10 5.15 18.42
C GLN A 393 10.79 6.46 17.69
N TRP A 394 10.99 7.60 18.34
CA TRP A 394 10.76 8.92 17.74
C TRP A 394 11.83 9.25 16.70
N THR A 395 13.10 8.91 16.96
CA THR A 395 14.19 9.07 15.99
C THR A 395 13.89 8.35 14.68
N LEU A 396 13.47 7.07 14.74
CA LEU A 396 13.11 6.29 13.55
C LEU A 396 11.89 6.87 12.81
N ARG A 397 10.88 7.34 13.55
CA ARG A 397 9.70 8.00 12.97
C ARG A 397 10.05 9.31 12.26
N LEU A 398 10.91 10.14 12.86
CA LEU A 398 11.36 11.39 12.27
C LEU A 398 12.24 11.17 11.03
N LEU A 399 13.14 10.19 11.09
CA LEU A 399 13.95 9.78 9.94
C LEU A 399 13.07 9.31 8.78
N TYR A 400 12.08 8.47 9.06
CA TYR A 400 11.11 8.05 8.07
C TYR A 400 10.28 9.22 7.51
N LEU A 401 9.81 10.14 8.35
CA LEU A 401 9.08 11.33 7.90
C LEU A 401 9.92 12.23 6.99
N GLY A 402 11.20 12.41 7.30
CA GLY A 402 12.16 13.10 6.45
C GLY A 402 12.32 12.41 5.10
N ALA A 403 12.54 11.09 5.10
CA ALA A 403 12.67 10.30 3.87
C ALA A 403 11.37 10.30 3.03
N LEU A 404 10.20 10.27 3.68
CA LEU A 404 8.89 10.38 3.05
C LEU A 404 8.71 11.75 2.37
N SER A 405 9.15 12.82 3.02
CA SER A 405 9.15 14.17 2.49
C SER A 405 10.06 14.30 1.27
N LEU A 406 11.23 13.66 1.30
CA LEU A 406 12.15 13.59 0.15
C LEU A 406 11.54 12.82 -1.03
N CYS A 407 10.86 11.69 -0.78
CA CYS A 407 10.14 10.95 -1.82
C CYS A 407 9.05 11.82 -2.45
N ALA A 408 8.28 12.54 -1.64
CA ALA A 408 7.23 13.45 -2.11
C ALA A 408 7.80 14.62 -2.94
N TYR A 409 8.96 15.16 -2.54
CA TYR A 409 9.70 16.15 -3.32
C TYR A 409 10.17 15.59 -4.67
N GLY A 410 10.75 14.39 -4.66
CA GLY A 410 11.16 13.66 -5.87
C GLY A 410 10.00 13.46 -6.84
N ALA A 411 8.86 12.98 -6.33
CA ALA A 411 7.64 12.81 -7.11
C ALA A 411 7.10 14.14 -7.66
N ALA A 412 7.17 15.23 -6.88
CA ALA A 412 6.75 16.56 -7.31
C ALA A 412 7.56 17.04 -8.52
N ARG A 413 8.89 16.86 -8.47
CA ARG A 413 9.82 17.25 -9.53
C ARG A 413 9.72 16.35 -10.76
N GLN A 414 9.72 15.03 -10.58
CA GLN A 414 9.64 14.07 -11.68
C GLN A 414 8.32 14.17 -12.47
N VAL A 415 7.20 14.52 -11.82
CA VAL A 415 5.95 14.84 -12.56
C VAL A 415 6.08 16.09 -13.41
N ARG A 416 6.76 17.13 -12.90
CA ARG A 416 7.01 18.36 -13.65
C ARG A 416 7.90 18.07 -14.86
N ASP A 417 8.93 17.26 -14.66
CA ASP A 417 9.93 16.93 -15.67
C ASP A 417 9.48 15.82 -16.63
N ARG A 418 8.30 15.23 -16.39
CA ARG A 418 7.75 14.07 -17.12
C ARG A 418 8.71 12.88 -17.14
N ASP A 419 9.36 12.65 -16.00
CA ASP A 419 10.30 11.54 -15.79
C ASP A 419 9.56 10.31 -15.25
N PRO A 420 9.68 9.11 -15.88
CA PRO A 420 9.10 7.87 -15.38
C PRO A 420 9.60 7.47 -13.98
N ARG A 421 10.71 8.04 -13.48
CA ARG A 421 11.19 7.84 -12.11
C ARG A 421 10.19 8.25 -11.02
N VAL A 422 9.12 9.00 -11.36
CA VAL A 422 7.99 9.22 -10.45
C VAL A 422 7.44 7.91 -9.87
N LEU A 423 7.48 6.82 -10.65
CA LEU A 423 7.08 5.49 -10.20
C LEU A 423 7.96 4.98 -9.04
N ILE A 424 9.25 5.29 -9.08
CA ILE A 424 10.22 4.95 -8.01
C ILE A 424 9.95 5.80 -6.77
N ALA A 425 9.64 7.09 -6.95
CA ALA A 425 9.27 7.97 -5.84
C ALA A 425 7.95 7.58 -5.16
N ILE A 426 7.00 7.01 -5.91
CA ILE A 426 5.78 6.40 -5.36
C ILE A 426 6.13 5.10 -4.61
N THR A 427 7.05 4.29 -5.12
CA THR A 427 7.41 3.00 -4.50
C THR A 427 8.19 3.17 -3.18
N ALA A 428 9.17 4.08 -3.16
CA ALA A 428 10.15 4.22 -2.09
C ALA A 428 9.56 4.36 -0.67
N PRO A 429 8.44 5.08 -0.43
CA PRO A 429 7.78 5.11 0.88
C PRO A 429 7.55 3.74 1.52
N TRP A 430 7.14 2.72 0.76
CA TRP A 430 6.90 1.38 1.30
C TRP A 430 8.19 0.66 1.69
N LEU A 431 9.23 0.82 0.87
CA LEU A 431 10.56 0.27 1.15
C LEU A 431 11.18 0.95 2.38
N LEU A 432 11.05 2.27 2.49
CA LEU A 432 11.52 3.06 3.62
C LEU A 432 10.75 2.75 4.91
N MET A 433 9.44 2.53 4.81
CA MET A 433 8.60 2.14 5.95
C MET A 433 9.14 0.85 6.57
N PHE A 434 9.37 -0.19 5.77
CA PHE A 434 9.93 -1.45 6.25
C PHE A 434 11.38 -1.30 6.74
N ALA A 435 12.20 -0.52 6.03
CA ALA A 435 13.62 -0.36 6.32
C ALA A 435 13.89 0.40 7.62
N LEU A 436 13.08 1.42 7.94
CA LEU A 436 13.37 2.41 8.98
C LEU A 436 12.48 2.29 10.21
N LEU A 437 11.17 2.06 10.06
CA LEU A 437 10.26 2.05 11.20
C LEU A 437 10.45 0.78 12.03
N GLY A 438 10.36 0.90 13.36
CA GLY A 438 10.24 -0.26 14.25
C GLY A 438 8.83 -0.87 14.23
N GLN A 439 8.62 -1.92 15.03
CA GLN A 439 7.36 -2.68 15.09
C GLN A 439 6.98 -3.31 13.74
N MET A 440 7.99 -3.65 12.92
CA MET A 440 7.78 -4.25 11.61
C MET A 440 7.70 -5.77 11.70
N HIS A 441 6.85 -6.33 10.86
CA HIS A 441 6.69 -7.75 10.60
C HIS A 441 7.38 -8.09 9.27
N GLU A 442 7.94 -9.28 9.15
CA GLU A 442 8.66 -9.76 7.96
C GLU A 442 7.84 -9.71 6.67
N ARG A 443 6.51 -9.92 6.79
CA ARG A 443 5.59 -9.84 5.66
C ARG A 443 5.43 -8.42 5.11
N TYR A 444 5.77 -7.36 5.86
CA TYR A 444 5.54 -5.98 5.41
C TYR A 444 6.48 -5.53 4.28
N LEU A 445 7.59 -6.24 4.02
CA LEU A 445 8.40 -5.96 2.82
C LEU A 445 7.65 -6.32 1.53
N MET A 446 6.66 -7.21 1.59
CA MET A 446 5.87 -7.66 0.43
C MET A 446 5.23 -6.48 -0.30
N TRP A 447 4.73 -5.47 0.42
CA TRP A 447 4.17 -4.28 -0.23
C TRP A 447 5.21 -3.55 -1.08
N GLY A 448 6.42 -3.37 -0.55
CA GLY A 448 7.54 -2.81 -1.29
C GLY A 448 7.97 -3.68 -2.48
N ALA A 449 7.99 -5.01 -2.30
CA ALA A 449 8.29 -5.96 -3.36
C ALA A 449 7.29 -5.86 -4.53
N VAL A 450 5.99 -5.95 -4.26
CA VAL A 450 4.94 -5.85 -5.29
C VAL A 450 4.99 -4.51 -6.02
N ILE A 451 5.06 -3.40 -5.28
CA ILE A 451 4.99 -2.06 -5.87
C ILE A 451 6.27 -1.76 -6.66
N SER A 452 7.43 -2.29 -6.24
CA SER A 452 8.70 -2.12 -6.96
C SER A 452 8.75 -2.78 -8.33
N ALA A 453 7.78 -3.63 -8.69
CA ALA A 453 7.63 -4.14 -10.05
C ALA A 453 7.46 -3.01 -11.10
N VAL A 454 7.03 -1.81 -10.68
CA VAL A 454 7.01 -0.63 -11.58
C VAL A 454 8.40 -0.26 -12.12
N ALA A 455 9.48 -0.68 -11.45
CA ALA A 455 10.86 -0.45 -11.87
C ALA A 455 11.20 -1.10 -13.23
N LEU A 456 10.49 -2.16 -13.61
CA LEU A 456 10.60 -2.79 -14.93
C LEU A 456 10.22 -1.83 -16.06
N GLY A 457 9.36 -0.85 -15.77
CA GLY A 457 9.04 0.23 -16.71
C GLY A 457 10.05 1.37 -16.71
N VAL A 458 10.98 1.44 -15.77
CA VAL A 458 11.87 2.60 -15.55
C VAL A 458 13.31 2.32 -15.94
N SER A 459 13.93 1.26 -15.38
CA SER A 459 15.32 0.92 -15.69
C SER A 459 15.65 -0.54 -15.37
N LEU A 460 16.56 -1.13 -16.15
CA LEU A 460 17.05 -2.50 -15.94
C LEU A 460 17.75 -2.65 -14.58
N ARG A 461 18.58 -1.67 -14.18
CA ARG A 461 19.27 -1.69 -12.88
C ARG A 461 18.29 -1.77 -11.71
N LEU A 462 17.23 -0.95 -11.70
CA LEU A 462 16.22 -0.99 -10.65
C LEU A 462 15.35 -2.25 -10.72
N SER A 463 15.21 -2.86 -11.90
CA SER A 463 14.53 -4.14 -12.08
C SER A 463 15.30 -5.28 -11.41
N LEU A 464 16.63 -5.32 -11.53
CA LEU A 464 17.47 -6.27 -10.80
C LEU A 464 17.31 -6.12 -9.29
N ILE A 465 17.26 -4.87 -8.80
CA ILE A 465 17.05 -4.59 -7.38
C ILE A 465 15.66 -5.05 -6.92
N HIS A 466 14.62 -4.89 -7.75
CA HIS A 466 13.29 -5.41 -7.46
C HIS A 466 13.32 -6.93 -7.19
N PHE A 467 14.02 -7.71 -8.03
CA PHE A 467 14.12 -9.16 -7.81
C PHE A 467 14.88 -9.51 -6.53
N ILE A 468 15.90 -8.73 -6.14
CA ILE A 468 16.58 -8.92 -4.85
C ILE A 468 15.61 -8.65 -3.68
N ILE A 469 14.81 -7.57 -3.76
CA ILE A 469 13.81 -7.23 -2.73
C ILE A 469 12.72 -8.32 -2.64
N SER A 470 12.23 -8.80 -3.79
CA SER A 470 11.24 -9.89 -3.88
C SER A 470 11.78 -11.18 -3.26
N ALA A 471 13.02 -11.57 -3.59
CA ALA A 471 13.68 -12.74 -3.01
C ALA A 471 13.86 -12.60 -1.49
N ALA A 472 14.30 -11.42 -1.02
CA ALA A 472 14.44 -11.14 0.41
C ALA A 472 13.09 -11.21 1.15
N SER A 473 12.04 -10.61 0.57
CA SER A 473 10.68 -10.67 1.14
C SER A 473 10.16 -12.10 1.22
N THR A 474 10.37 -12.88 0.15
CA THR A 474 10.00 -14.29 0.08
C THR A 474 10.74 -15.11 1.14
N ALA A 475 12.06 -14.92 1.25
CA ALA A 475 12.90 -15.64 2.21
C ALA A 475 12.46 -15.43 3.66
N MET A 476 12.10 -14.19 4.04
CA MET A 476 11.64 -13.95 5.41
C MET A 476 10.28 -14.59 5.71
N ILE A 477 9.34 -14.58 4.76
CA ILE A 477 8.03 -15.24 4.91
C ILE A 477 8.21 -16.75 5.04
N VAL A 478 9.00 -17.36 4.15
CA VAL A 478 9.34 -18.79 4.20
C VAL A 478 9.99 -19.14 5.54
N HIS A 479 10.93 -18.33 6.02
CA HIS A 479 11.60 -18.57 7.30
C HIS A 479 10.59 -18.70 8.46
N VAL A 480 9.59 -17.83 8.53
CA VAL A 480 8.59 -17.86 9.60
C VAL A 480 7.63 -19.04 9.45
N MET A 481 7.21 -19.37 8.22
CA MET A 481 6.40 -20.56 7.95
C MET A 481 7.13 -21.85 8.38
N LEU A 482 8.45 -21.93 8.17
CA LEU A 482 9.25 -23.08 8.59
C LEU A 482 9.44 -23.13 10.12
N ILE A 483 9.65 -21.97 10.77
CA ILE A 483 9.81 -21.88 12.23
C ILE A 483 8.54 -22.30 12.98
N ASP A 484 7.34 -22.01 12.45
CA ASP A 484 6.09 -22.32 13.16
C ASP A 484 5.91 -23.82 13.44
N LYS A 485 6.25 -24.67 12.46
CA LYS A 485 6.10 -26.13 12.59
C LYS A 485 7.38 -26.87 13.01
N LYS A 486 8.55 -26.27 12.81
CA LYS A 486 9.88 -26.85 13.11
C LYS A 486 10.00 -28.31 12.66
N LEU A 487 9.69 -28.59 11.40
CA LEU A 487 9.86 -29.93 10.84
C LEU A 487 11.36 -30.26 10.78
N GLU A 488 11.76 -31.45 11.22
CA GLU A 488 13.18 -31.87 11.28
C GLU A 488 13.89 -31.70 9.93
N ALA A 489 13.23 -32.08 8.84
CA ALA A 489 13.74 -31.94 7.47
C ALA A 489 14.02 -30.48 7.04
N THR A 490 13.53 -29.49 7.78
CA THR A 490 13.63 -28.06 7.45
C THR A 490 14.60 -27.30 8.35
N LEU A 491 15.18 -27.94 9.37
CA LEU A 491 16.05 -27.30 10.36
C LEU A 491 17.28 -26.66 9.71
N TRP A 492 17.93 -27.35 8.76
CA TRP A 492 19.06 -26.81 8.02
C TRP A 492 18.71 -25.50 7.28
N ALA A 493 17.52 -25.44 6.67
CA ALA A 493 17.07 -24.24 5.96
C ALA A 493 16.78 -23.09 6.93
N ILE A 494 16.20 -23.38 8.11
CA ILE A 494 15.97 -22.40 9.17
C ILE A 494 17.31 -21.84 9.66
N ASP A 495 18.30 -22.69 9.93
CA ASP A 495 19.62 -22.27 10.41
C ASP A 495 20.37 -21.43 9.37
N LEU A 496 20.30 -21.81 8.10
CA LEU A 496 20.85 -21.03 7.00
C LEU A 496 20.21 -19.62 6.94
N LEU A 497 18.88 -19.53 6.94
CA LEU A 497 18.14 -18.26 6.88
C LEU A 497 18.42 -17.38 8.10
N LYS A 498 18.59 -17.99 9.28
CA LYS A 498 18.99 -17.30 10.51
C LYS A 498 20.41 -16.76 10.42
N HIS A 499 21.35 -17.51 9.84
CA HIS A 499 22.75 -17.13 9.69
C HIS A 499 22.92 -15.96 8.72
N ILE A 500 22.27 -16.00 7.55
CA ILE A 500 22.40 -14.96 6.53
C ILE A 500 21.66 -13.66 6.88
N ARG A 501 20.78 -13.66 7.89
CA ARG A 501 19.92 -12.54 8.27
C ARG A 501 20.65 -11.20 8.40
N GLY A 502 21.84 -11.18 9.00
CA GLY A 502 22.62 -9.94 9.15
C GLY A 502 23.02 -9.33 7.81
N TYR A 503 23.59 -10.15 6.93
CA TYR A 503 23.99 -9.76 5.57
C TYR A 503 22.77 -9.37 4.72
N ALA A 504 21.67 -10.12 4.84
CA ALA A 504 20.42 -9.82 4.15
C ALA A 504 19.84 -8.46 4.57
N SER A 505 19.87 -8.11 5.87
CA SER A 505 19.47 -6.76 6.34
C SER A 505 20.29 -5.66 5.67
N VAL A 506 21.62 -5.80 5.61
CA VAL A 506 22.49 -4.80 4.98
C VAL A 506 22.20 -4.68 3.49
N LEU A 507 21.99 -5.81 2.80
CA LEU A 507 21.66 -5.85 1.38
C LEU A 507 20.31 -5.16 1.09
N VAL A 508 19.27 -5.45 1.89
CA VAL A 508 17.96 -4.79 1.76
C VAL A 508 18.11 -3.29 1.98
N LEU A 509 18.82 -2.86 3.03
CA LEU A 509 19.08 -1.44 3.29
C LEU A 509 19.81 -0.74 2.13
N ALA A 510 20.82 -1.39 1.55
CA ALA A 510 21.51 -0.88 0.37
C ALA A 510 20.57 -0.74 -0.85
N CYS A 511 19.69 -1.72 -1.07
CA CYS A 511 18.67 -1.68 -2.11
C CYS A 511 17.70 -0.51 -1.90
N VAL A 512 17.21 -0.31 -0.67
CA VAL A 512 16.32 0.81 -0.32
C VAL A 512 17.04 2.16 -0.49
N ALA A 513 18.30 2.26 -0.11
CA ALA A 513 19.10 3.46 -0.32
C ALA A 513 19.26 3.80 -1.81
N VAL A 514 19.46 2.80 -2.67
CA VAL A 514 19.50 3.01 -4.13
C VAL A 514 18.16 3.50 -4.65
N TYR A 515 17.04 2.96 -4.16
CA TYR A 515 15.70 3.46 -4.51
C TYR A 515 15.54 4.93 -4.11
N LEU A 516 15.85 5.27 -2.85
CA LEU A 516 15.79 6.64 -2.34
C LEU A 516 16.66 7.58 -3.18
N TRP A 517 17.89 7.20 -3.49
CA TRP A 517 18.79 7.98 -4.34
C TRP A 517 18.20 8.27 -5.72
N ASN A 518 17.52 7.30 -6.33
CA ASN A 518 16.86 7.46 -7.63
C ASN A 518 15.55 8.27 -7.57
N THR A 519 14.98 8.48 -6.38
CA THR A 519 13.87 9.44 -6.19
C THR A 519 14.35 10.89 -6.25
N LEU A 520 15.59 11.14 -5.87
CA LEU A 520 16.14 12.49 -5.81
C LEU A 520 16.55 12.97 -7.21
N PRO A 521 16.19 14.20 -7.58
CA PRO A 521 16.61 14.81 -8.81
C PRO A 521 18.07 15.25 -8.66
N MET A 522 19.00 14.35 -8.97
CA MET A 522 20.40 14.72 -9.14
C MET A 522 20.46 15.75 -10.27
N PRO A 523 21.16 16.89 -10.10
CA PRO A 523 21.55 17.71 -11.23
C PRO A 523 22.47 16.83 -12.08
N VAL A 524 21.90 16.16 -13.07
CA VAL A 524 22.69 15.64 -14.18
C VAL A 524 23.40 16.88 -14.69
N PHE A 525 24.73 16.93 -14.54
CA PHE A 525 25.58 17.86 -15.27
C PHE A 525 25.06 17.79 -16.71
N GLN A 526 24.29 18.80 -17.11
CA GLN A 526 24.00 19.00 -18.51
C GLN A 526 25.38 19.20 -19.10
N ARG A 527 25.93 18.13 -19.70
CA ARG A 527 26.99 18.25 -20.68
C ARG A 527 26.37 19.20 -21.68
N ARG A 528 26.71 20.48 -21.53
CA ARG A 528 26.38 21.55 -22.46
C ARG A 528 26.75 20.92 -23.79
N ALA A 529 25.74 20.58 -24.59
CA ALA A 529 25.99 20.20 -25.96
C ALA A 529 26.87 21.33 -26.47
N SER A 530 28.11 20.97 -26.84
CA SER A 530 29.09 21.88 -27.39
C SER A 530 28.32 22.77 -28.34
N ARG A 531 28.26 24.06 -28.02
CA ARG A 531 27.71 25.10 -28.88
C ARG A 531 28.32 24.79 -30.24
N SER A 532 27.48 24.34 -31.19
CA SER A 532 27.91 24.02 -32.54
C SER A 532 28.85 25.13 -32.96
N ALA A 533 30.07 24.75 -33.33
CA ALA A 533 31.05 25.66 -33.88
C ALA A 533 30.30 26.55 -34.88
N ARG A 534 30.32 27.86 -34.64
CA ARG A 534 30.03 28.83 -35.69
C ARG A 534 30.92 28.41 -36.84
N THR A 535 30.29 28.00 -37.94
CA THR A 535 30.95 27.95 -39.25
C THR A 535 31.78 29.23 -39.39
N PRO A 536 33.10 29.15 -39.59
CA PRO A 536 33.88 30.33 -39.89
C PRO A 536 33.34 30.88 -41.22
N SER A 537 32.92 32.14 -41.19
CA SER A 537 32.62 32.89 -42.39
C SER A 537 33.85 32.87 -43.29
N LEU A 538 33.73 32.25 -44.45
CA LEU A 538 34.66 32.34 -45.56
C LEU A 538 34.86 33.82 -45.89
N SER A 539 35.97 34.37 -45.44
CA SER A 539 36.52 35.63 -45.92
C SER A 539 37.13 35.36 -47.30
N LEU A 540 36.32 35.55 -48.35
CA LEU A 540 36.83 35.76 -49.69
C LEU A 540 37.31 37.20 -49.77
N GLY A 541 38.63 37.37 -49.81
CA GLY A 541 39.26 38.49 -50.50
C GLY A 541 40.39 37.92 -51.35
N PRO A 542 40.95 38.66 -52.31
CA PRO A 542 40.54 39.95 -52.86
C PRO A 542 40.12 39.83 -54.34
N GLU A 543 39.45 40.85 -54.89
CA GLU A 543 39.57 41.15 -56.34
C GLU A 543 40.10 42.58 -56.54
N PRO A 544 40.83 42.83 -57.63
CA PRO A 544 41.63 44.03 -57.83
C PRO A 544 40.88 45.14 -58.59
N GLU A 545 41.53 46.29 -58.59
CA GLU A 545 41.37 47.55 -59.34
C GLU A 545 40.48 47.52 -60.60
N GLU A 546 39.67 48.57 -60.79
CA GLU A 546 39.75 49.47 -61.95
C GLU A 546 38.81 50.70 -61.81
N ALA A 547 39.39 51.88 -62.10
CA ALA A 547 38.83 53.21 -62.44
C ALA A 547 37.98 53.99 -61.41
#